data_AF-A0A851GQD1-F1
#
_entry.id   AF-A0A851GQD1-F1
#
_cell.length_a   1.000
_cell.length_b   1.000
_cell.length_c   1.000
_cell.angle_alpha   90.00
_cell.angle_beta   90.00
_cell.angle_gamma   90.00
#
_symmetry.space_group_name_H-M   'P 1'
#
loop_
_entity.id
_entity.type
_entity.pdbx_description
1 polymer ?
#
loop_
_entity_poly.entity_id
_entity_poly.type
_entity_poly.pdbx_seq_one_letter_code
_entity_poly.pdbx_strand_id
1 'polypeptide(L)'
;MSNDIKNRILGPVMIPDKKMLRYHDEIGFYDLVISAHAIEFYRNKFHSDNKENNINIQHTEKIEEGVRLTDSFLINNDDRQSLPIEFQDLPNGTWMIEYTFDNPELLVQFENIGLRGFSIEGRFTIEGEDGKKYTVHENFKRMNKLSDLLSFEIWVHGGGSEDGGRKEHGEAHFELKEKNTRRPLGKITMPSLDLWLKSDFKQRIEFMTIQNKDDISKKDKKGMVRWLELNDNENLLMCHKEWNESNKDNKRAIMI
;
A
#
# COMPACT_ATOMS: atom_id res chain seq x y z
N MET A 1 -17.07 -36.27 7.97
CA MET A 1 -17.03 -35.49 6.71
C MET A 1 -15.64 -34.88 6.66
N SER A 2 -14.77 -35.29 5.73
CA SER A 2 -13.43 -34.74 5.62
C SER A 2 -13.53 -33.29 5.15
N ASN A 3 -13.01 -32.37 5.94
CA ASN A 3 -12.83 -30.98 5.53
C ASN A 3 -11.73 -31.00 4.47
N ASP A 4 -12.14 -30.97 3.21
CA ASP A 4 -11.25 -30.94 2.05
C ASP A 4 -10.68 -29.52 1.98
N ILE A 5 -9.67 -29.25 2.81
CA ILE A 5 -8.87 -28.02 2.73
C ILE A 5 -8.25 -28.05 1.35
N LYS A 6 -8.79 -27.26 0.43
CA LYS A 6 -8.19 -27.08 -0.89
C LYS A 6 -6.84 -26.43 -0.65
N ASN A 7 -5.77 -27.20 -0.77
CA ASN A 7 -4.38 -26.75 -0.62
C ASN A 7 -3.96 -25.85 -1.78
N ARG A 8 -4.72 -24.81 -2.09
CA ARG A 8 -4.48 -23.93 -3.24
C ARG A 8 -4.90 -22.51 -2.94
N ILE A 9 -4.16 -21.58 -3.51
CA ILE A 9 -4.46 -20.15 -3.47
C ILE A 9 -4.64 -19.68 -4.91
N LEU A 10 -5.84 -19.17 -5.20
CA LEU A 10 -6.16 -18.46 -6.43
C LEU A 10 -6.21 -16.97 -6.14
N GLY A 11 -5.63 -16.14 -7.01
CA GLY A 11 -5.72 -14.70 -6.83
C GLY A 11 -5.23 -13.90 -8.03
N PRO A 12 -5.61 -12.60 -8.08
CA PRO A 12 -5.17 -11.71 -9.13
C PRO A 12 -3.71 -11.28 -8.92
N VAL A 13 -2.94 -11.30 -9.99
CA VAL A 13 -1.56 -10.83 -10.06
C VAL A 13 -1.51 -9.38 -10.54
N MET A 14 -2.26 -9.08 -11.60
CA MET A 14 -2.39 -7.73 -12.17
C MET A 14 -3.83 -7.51 -12.62
N ILE A 15 -4.35 -6.31 -12.31
CA ILE A 15 -5.72 -5.91 -12.61
C ILE A 15 -5.66 -4.72 -13.59
N PRO A 16 -6.27 -4.82 -14.78
CA PRO A 16 -6.34 -3.75 -15.76
C PRO A 16 -6.83 -2.43 -15.16
N ASP A 17 -6.21 -1.34 -15.60
CA ASP A 17 -6.61 0.04 -15.33
C ASP A 17 -6.64 0.42 -13.83
N LYS A 18 -6.17 -0.47 -12.95
CA LYS A 18 -6.02 -0.20 -11.53
C LYS A 18 -4.88 0.80 -11.34
N LYS A 19 -5.22 1.97 -10.80
CA LYS A 19 -4.23 2.97 -10.41
C LYS A 19 -3.43 2.49 -9.22
N MET A 20 -2.12 2.50 -9.35
CA MET A 20 -1.19 2.15 -8.28
C MET A 20 -0.21 3.30 -8.07
N LEU A 21 -0.30 3.98 -6.92
CA LEU A 21 0.65 5.06 -6.64
C LEU A 21 2.08 4.49 -6.53
N ARG A 22 3.02 5.13 -7.23
CA ARG A 22 4.44 4.82 -7.24
C ARG A 22 5.26 6.10 -7.10
N TYR A 23 6.54 5.95 -6.78
CA TYR A 23 7.50 7.04 -6.73
C TYR A 23 8.71 6.69 -7.59
N HIS A 24 9.17 7.64 -8.40
CA HIS A 24 10.40 7.55 -9.17
C HIS A 24 11.27 8.78 -8.89
N ASP A 25 12.58 8.61 -8.81
CA ASP A 25 13.49 9.67 -8.36
C ASP A 25 13.44 10.92 -9.25
N GLU A 26 13.25 10.75 -10.56
CA GLU A 26 13.24 11.87 -11.52
C GLU A 26 11.87 12.55 -11.68
N ILE A 27 10.76 11.80 -11.58
CA ILE A 27 9.41 12.30 -11.90
C ILE A 27 8.50 12.40 -10.67
N GLY A 28 8.97 11.97 -9.50
CA GLY A 28 8.22 12.02 -8.24
C GLY A 28 7.09 10.99 -8.19
N PHE A 29 5.98 11.36 -7.56
CA PHE A 29 4.81 10.49 -7.45
C PHE A 29 4.01 10.43 -8.75
N TYR A 30 3.70 9.22 -9.20
CA TYR A 30 2.89 8.96 -10.39
C TYR A 30 1.96 7.77 -10.15
N ASP A 31 0.83 7.74 -10.86
CA ASP A 31 -0.04 6.57 -10.91
C ASP A 31 0.51 5.61 -11.98
N LEU A 32 0.92 4.42 -11.57
CA LEU A 32 1.16 3.31 -12.48
C LEU A 32 -0.20 2.72 -12.86
N VAL A 33 -0.47 2.67 -14.16
CA VAL A 33 -1.67 2.06 -14.73
C VAL A 33 -1.21 1.08 -15.80
N ILE A 34 -1.68 -0.16 -15.72
CA ILE A 34 -1.30 -1.22 -16.65
C ILE A 34 -2.55 -1.64 -17.43
N SER A 35 -2.48 -1.55 -18.76
CA SER A 35 -3.58 -1.93 -19.63
C SER A 35 -3.71 -3.46 -19.72
N ALA A 36 -4.90 -3.95 -20.06
CA ALA A 36 -5.13 -5.38 -20.29
C ALA A 36 -4.14 -6.00 -21.31
N HIS A 37 -3.80 -5.28 -22.38
CA HIS A 37 -2.84 -5.74 -23.39
C HIS A 37 -1.41 -5.87 -22.82
N ALA A 38 -0.99 -4.91 -21.97
CA ALA A 38 0.30 -5.02 -21.31
C ALA A 38 0.33 -6.19 -20.31
N ILE A 39 -0.77 -6.42 -19.58
CA ILE A 39 -0.90 -7.57 -18.67
C ILE A 39 -0.76 -8.89 -19.43
N GLU A 40 -1.44 -9.04 -20.58
CA GLU A 40 -1.32 -10.21 -21.44
C GLU A 40 0.13 -10.45 -21.89
N PHE A 41 0.81 -9.37 -22.32
CA PHE A 41 2.23 -9.43 -22.68
C PHE A 41 3.10 -9.93 -21.52
N TYR A 42 2.92 -9.37 -20.31
CA TYR A 42 3.70 -9.78 -19.14
C TYR A 42 3.40 -11.20 -18.69
N ARG A 43 2.14 -11.66 -18.76
CA ARG A 43 1.77 -13.07 -18.54
C ARG A 43 2.51 -13.98 -19.49
N ASN A 44 2.44 -13.71 -20.80
CA ASN A 44 3.07 -14.55 -21.81
C ASN A 44 4.60 -14.56 -21.63
N LYS A 45 5.18 -13.42 -21.27
CA LYS A 45 6.61 -13.30 -20.96
C LYS A 45 7.01 -14.10 -19.71
N PHE A 46 6.21 -14.05 -18.65
CA PHE A 46 6.44 -14.84 -17.43
C PHE A 46 6.55 -16.33 -17.74
N HIS A 47 5.66 -16.83 -18.61
CA HIS A 47 5.71 -18.22 -19.07
C HIS A 47 6.88 -18.51 -20.01
N SER A 48 7.14 -17.64 -20.99
CA SER A 48 8.26 -17.86 -21.92
C SER A 48 9.62 -17.87 -21.22
N ASP A 49 9.75 -17.07 -20.15
CA ASP A 49 10.98 -16.95 -19.38
C ASP A 49 11.10 -18.02 -18.26
N ASN A 50 10.20 -19.01 -18.23
CA ASN A 50 10.11 -20.09 -17.24
C ASN A 50 10.15 -19.58 -15.78
N LYS A 51 9.31 -18.59 -15.47
CA LYS A 51 9.28 -17.94 -14.14
C LYS A 51 8.35 -18.58 -13.13
N GLU A 52 7.63 -19.64 -13.51
CA GLU A 52 6.63 -20.34 -12.69
C GLU A 52 7.18 -20.89 -11.37
N ASN A 53 8.46 -21.28 -11.35
CA ASN A 53 9.13 -21.83 -10.17
C ASN A 53 9.94 -20.78 -9.39
N ASN A 54 9.95 -19.52 -9.83
CA ASN A 54 10.67 -18.44 -9.17
C ASN A 54 9.76 -17.71 -8.17
N ILE A 55 9.35 -18.42 -7.13
CA ILE A 55 8.45 -17.89 -6.10
C ILE A 55 9.28 -17.44 -4.90
N ASN A 56 8.91 -16.31 -4.31
CA ASN A 56 9.49 -15.84 -3.08
C ASN A 56 8.43 -15.23 -2.16
N ILE A 57 8.77 -15.11 -0.87
CA ILE A 57 7.99 -14.38 0.11
C ILE A 57 8.56 -12.96 0.17
N GLN A 58 7.73 -11.97 -0.17
CA GLN A 58 8.05 -10.54 -0.05
C GLN A 58 9.40 -10.11 -0.68
N HIS A 59 9.84 -10.80 -1.74
CA HIS A 59 11.10 -10.55 -2.45
C HIS A 59 12.36 -10.76 -1.60
N THR A 60 12.27 -11.61 -0.58
CA THR A 60 13.40 -11.98 0.27
C THR A 60 13.69 -13.48 0.16
N GLU A 61 12.76 -14.30 0.63
CA GLU A 61 13.00 -15.73 0.82
C GLU A 61 12.42 -16.51 -0.35
N LYS A 62 13.28 -17.17 -1.12
CA LYS A 62 12.82 -18.09 -2.16
C LYS A 62 12.10 -19.27 -1.53
N ILE A 63 11.00 -19.67 -2.15
CA ILE A 63 10.29 -20.89 -1.81
C ILE A 63 10.83 -21.96 -2.74
N GLU A 64 11.62 -22.89 -2.20
CA GLU A 64 12.33 -23.86 -3.03
C GLU A 64 11.51 -25.13 -3.29
N GLU A 65 10.57 -25.50 -2.41
CA GLU A 65 9.85 -26.78 -2.50
C GLU A 65 8.40 -26.69 -2.02
N GLY A 66 7.54 -27.58 -2.53
CA GLY A 66 6.18 -27.79 -2.04
C GLY A 66 5.11 -26.83 -2.55
N VAL A 67 5.43 -25.95 -3.49
CA VAL A 67 4.51 -24.99 -4.12
C VAL A 67 4.64 -25.08 -5.63
N ARG A 68 3.53 -25.29 -6.33
CA ARG A 68 3.50 -25.43 -7.79
C ARG A 68 2.43 -24.57 -8.43
N LEU A 69 2.79 -23.87 -9.51
CA LEU A 69 1.79 -23.21 -10.35
C LEU A 69 0.89 -24.28 -10.99
N THR A 70 -0.41 -24.22 -10.72
CA THR A 70 -1.40 -25.13 -11.32
C THR A 70 -2.27 -24.47 -12.36
N ASP A 71 -2.48 -23.16 -12.25
CA ASP A 71 -3.23 -22.41 -13.24
C ASP A 71 -2.70 -20.98 -13.42
N SER A 72 -2.86 -20.45 -14.63
CA SER A 72 -2.50 -19.08 -14.99
C SER A 72 -3.30 -18.65 -16.21
N PHE A 73 -4.22 -17.71 -16.05
CA PHE A 73 -5.16 -17.32 -17.10
C PHE A 73 -5.55 -15.84 -17.01
N LEU A 74 -6.10 -15.32 -18.09
CA LEU A 74 -6.72 -13.99 -18.12
C LEU A 74 -8.23 -14.16 -17.96
N ILE A 75 -8.86 -13.36 -17.10
CA ILE A 75 -10.33 -13.32 -17.02
C ILE A 75 -10.88 -12.86 -18.37
N ASN A 76 -11.80 -13.66 -18.91
CA ASN A 76 -12.60 -13.35 -20.08
C ASN A 76 -14.10 -13.42 -19.70
N ASN A 77 -15.00 -13.03 -20.60
CA ASN A 77 -16.44 -13.07 -20.33
C ASN A 77 -17.01 -14.49 -20.28
N ASP A 78 -16.42 -15.42 -21.01
CA ASP A 78 -16.98 -16.76 -21.23
C ASP A 78 -16.84 -17.63 -19.97
N ASP A 79 -15.79 -17.42 -19.18
CA ASP A 79 -15.47 -18.25 -18.01
C ASP A 79 -15.76 -17.57 -16.66
N ARG A 80 -16.35 -16.37 -16.67
CA ARG A 80 -16.53 -15.54 -15.46
C ARG A 80 -17.38 -16.22 -14.38
N GLN A 81 -18.42 -16.95 -14.77
CA GLN A 81 -19.30 -17.67 -13.84
C GLN A 81 -18.63 -18.86 -13.13
N SER A 82 -17.51 -19.35 -13.68
CA SER A 82 -16.72 -20.43 -13.07
C SER A 82 -15.78 -19.94 -11.96
N LEU A 83 -15.56 -18.62 -11.88
CA LEU A 83 -14.70 -18.03 -10.87
C LEU A 83 -15.41 -17.97 -9.50
N PRO A 84 -14.65 -18.05 -8.39
CA PRO A 84 -15.14 -17.67 -7.08
C PRO A 84 -15.81 -16.28 -7.10
N ILE A 85 -16.87 -16.12 -6.31
CA ILE A 85 -17.75 -14.94 -6.33
C ILE A 85 -16.96 -13.64 -6.12
N GLU A 86 -15.93 -13.67 -5.28
CA GLU A 86 -15.05 -12.56 -4.97
C GLU A 86 -14.21 -12.06 -6.16
N PHE A 87 -14.06 -12.89 -7.21
CA PHE A 87 -13.31 -12.55 -8.42
C PHE A 87 -14.21 -12.27 -9.62
N GLN A 88 -15.53 -12.48 -9.50
CA GLN A 88 -16.47 -12.28 -10.60
C GLN A 88 -16.66 -10.82 -11.00
N ASP A 89 -16.27 -9.87 -10.16
CA ASP A 89 -16.34 -8.42 -10.46
C ASP A 89 -15.02 -7.87 -11.04
N LEU A 90 -13.97 -8.69 -11.14
CA LEU A 90 -12.68 -8.26 -11.68
C LEU A 90 -12.77 -8.02 -13.20
N PRO A 91 -12.13 -6.98 -13.75
CA PRO A 91 -12.23 -6.65 -15.17
C PRO A 91 -11.61 -7.72 -16.07
N ASN A 92 -12.11 -7.82 -17.31
CA ASN A 92 -11.50 -8.69 -18.33
C ASN A 92 -10.05 -8.29 -18.58
N GLY A 93 -9.18 -9.29 -18.79
CA GLY A 93 -7.74 -9.08 -18.87
C GLY A 93 -7.04 -9.03 -17.51
N THR A 94 -7.77 -9.21 -16.40
CA THR A 94 -7.14 -9.50 -15.11
C THR A 94 -6.39 -10.82 -15.20
N TRP A 95 -5.12 -10.81 -14.81
CA TRP A 95 -4.31 -12.02 -14.77
C TRP A 95 -4.48 -12.71 -13.41
N MET A 96 -5.01 -13.92 -13.45
CA MET A 96 -5.18 -14.81 -12.31
C MET A 96 -4.12 -15.90 -12.32
N ILE A 97 -3.64 -16.25 -11.13
CA ILE A 97 -2.74 -17.40 -10.90
C ILE A 97 -3.29 -18.27 -9.78
N GLU A 98 -3.18 -19.58 -9.95
CA GLU A 98 -3.37 -20.57 -8.89
C GLU A 98 -2.05 -21.28 -8.56
N TYR A 99 -1.68 -21.25 -7.29
CA TYR A 99 -0.64 -22.10 -6.73
C TYR A 99 -1.26 -23.18 -5.85
N THR A 100 -0.82 -24.42 -6.05
CA THR A 100 -1.15 -25.56 -5.20
C THR A 100 0.03 -25.91 -4.31
N PHE A 101 -0.28 -26.31 -3.07
CA PHE A 101 0.66 -26.66 -2.02
C PHE A 101 0.63 -28.17 -1.79
N ASP A 102 1.80 -28.79 -1.75
CA ASP A 102 1.93 -30.22 -1.53
C ASP A 102 1.65 -30.60 -0.06
N ASN A 103 1.83 -29.65 0.87
CA ASN A 103 1.54 -29.82 2.30
C ASN A 103 0.58 -28.71 2.80
N PRO A 104 -0.60 -29.05 3.36
CA PRO A 104 -1.52 -28.10 3.99
C PRO A 104 -0.89 -27.21 5.07
N GLU A 105 0.13 -27.70 5.78
CA GLU A 105 0.82 -26.94 6.83
C GLU A 105 1.58 -25.73 6.27
N LEU A 106 2.10 -25.83 5.05
CA LEU A 106 2.77 -24.71 4.37
C LEU A 106 1.78 -23.58 4.06
N LEU A 107 0.56 -23.93 3.64
CA LEU A 107 -0.50 -22.95 3.40
C LEU A 107 -0.86 -22.21 4.69
N VAL A 108 -1.04 -22.94 5.80
CA VAL A 108 -1.32 -22.34 7.11
C VAL A 108 -0.19 -21.41 7.58
N GLN A 109 1.07 -21.78 7.32
CA GLN A 109 2.21 -20.91 7.61
C GLN A 109 2.13 -19.60 6.81
N PHE A 110 1.79 -19.67 5.52
CA PHE A 110 1.68 -18.50 4.64
C PHE A 110 0.53 -17.58 5.05
N GLU A 111 -0.59 -18.15 5.48
CA GLU A 111 -1.72 -17.39 6.02
C GLU A 111 -1.36 -16.69 7.35
N ASN A 112 -0.63 -17.38 8.22
CA ASN A 112 -0.22 -16.84 9.53
C ASN A 112 0.78 -15.67 9.43
N ILE A 113 1.63 -15.66 8.40
CA ILE A 113 2.52 -14.51 8.13
C ILE A 113 1.80 -13.35 7.42
N GLY A 114 0.49 -13.48 7.18
CA GLY A 114 -0.37 -12.41 6.69
C GLY A 114 -0.20 -12.11 5.20
N LEU A 115 0.21 -13.07 4.37
CA LEU A 115 0.22 -12.90 2.92
C LEU A 115 -1.22 -12.83 2.39
N ARG A 116 -1.52 -11.77 1.62
CA ARG A 116 -2.89 -11.46 1.15
C ARG A 116 -3.04 -11.35 -0.36
N GLY A 117 -1.99 -11.63 -1.14
CA GLY A 117 -2.05 -11.50 -2.59
C GLY A 117 -0.76 -11.86 -3.28
N PHE A 118 -0.84 -11.91 -4.62
CA PHE A 118 0.29 -12.15 -5.49
C PHE A 118 0.87 -10.85 -6.02
N SER A 119 2.15 -10.90 -6.38
CA SER A 119 2.84 -9.83 -7.09
C SER A 119 3.91 -10.40 -8.01
N ILE A 120 4.33 -9.62 -9.01
CA ILE A 120 5.42 -9.98 -9.92
C ILE A 120 6.52 -8.93 -9.84
N GLU A 121 7.75 -9.41 -9.69
CA GLU A 121 8.93 -8.58 -9.88
C GLU A 121 9.21 -8.45 -11.39
N GLY A 122 9.37 -7.21 -11.85
CA GLY A 122 9.56 -6.94 -13.27
C GLY A 122 10.27 -5.62 -13.56
N ARG A 123 10.86 -5.55 -14.75
CA ARG A 123 11.30 -4.28 -15.36
C ARG A 123 10.20 -3.84 -16.31
N PHE A 124 9.60 -2.71 -16.00
CA PHE A 124 8.54 -2.12 -16.81
C PHE A 124 9.08 -0.88 -17.51
N THR A 125 8.62 -0.64 -18.73
CA THR A 125 8.85 0.65 -19.39
C THR A 125 7.54 1.40 -19.36
N ILE A 126 7.54 2.58 -18.73
CA ILE A 126 6.39 3.47 -18.68
C ILE A 126 6.66 4.69 -19.55
N GLU A 127 5.60 5.28 -20.09
CA GLU A 127 5.66 6.56 -20.78
C GLU A 127 5.14 7.65 -19.84
N GLY A 128 5.97 8.66 -19.59
CA GLY A 128 5.58 9.81 -18.77
C GLY A 128 4.69 10.78 -19.53
N GLU A 129 4.03 11.69 -18.82
CA GLU A 129 3.22 12.77 -19.43
C GLU A 129 4.04 13.68 -20.35
N ASP A 130 5.37 13.72 -20.18
CA ASP A 130 6.29 14.45 -21.05
C ASP A 130 6.67 13.68 -22.33
N GLY A 131 6.06 12.51 -22.57
CA GLY A 131 6.30 11.64 -23.72
C GLY A 131 7.63 10.88 -23.65
N LYS A 132 8.38 10.97 -22.54
CA LYS A 132 9.61 10.19 -22.37
C LYS A 132 9.31 8.82 -21.83
N LYS A 133 10.15 7.86 -22.21
CA LYS A 133 10.11 6.50 -21.68
C LYS A 133 11.02 6.37 -20.48
N TYR A 134 10.47 5.87 -19.39
CA TYR A 134 11.19 5.60 -18.15
C TYR A 134 11.22 4.09 -17.92
N THR A 135 12.40 3.56 -17.66
CA THR A 135 12.54 2.18 -17.18
C THR A 135 12.33 2.19 -15.68
N VAL A 136 11.22 1.62 -15.23
CA VAL A 136 10.95 1.41 -13.82
C VAL A 136 11.29 -0.02 -13.46
N HIS A 137 12.15 -0.16 -12.46
CA HIS A 137 12.45 -1.44 -11.85
C HIS A 137 11.49 -1.62 -10.68
N GLU A 138 10.51 -2.53 -10.78
CA GLU A 138 9.81 -3.01 -9.59
C GLU A 138 10.71 -4.01 -8.87
N ASN A 139 11.88 -3.54 -8.41
CA ASN A 139 12.38 -4.04 -7.13
C ASN A 139 11.44 -3.40 -6.12
N PHE A 140 10.67 -4.19 -5.38
CA PHE A 140 9.85 -3.65 -4.31
C PHE A 140 10.78 -3.05 -3.27
N LYS A 141 11.07 -1.75 -3.40
CA LYS A 141 11.19 -0.94 -2.22
C LYS A 141 9.78 -0.98 -1.64
N ARG A 142 9.57 -1.82 -0.61
CA ARG A 142 8.48 -1.67 0.35
C ARG A 142 8.22 -0.18 0.44
N MET A 143 6.98 0.26 0.18
CA MET A 143 6.65 1.67 0.39
C MET A 143 7.09 1.95 1.80
N ASN A 144 8.21 2.64 1.87
CA ASN A 144 8.86 2.90 3.10
C ASN A 144 7.84 3.75 3.89
N LYS A 145 7.84 3.67 5.22
CA LYS A 145 6.88 4.40 6.07
C LYS A 145 6.76 5.85 5.58
N LEU A 146 5.65 6.57 5.80
CA LEU A 146 5.50 7.96 5.30
C LEU A 146 6.76 8.82 5.49
N SER A 147 7.50 8.61 6.60
CA SER A 147 8.84 9.14 6.86
C SER A 147 9.83 9.04 5.70
N ASP A 148 9.79 7.98 4.94
CA ASP A 148 10.75 7.64 3.91
C ASP A 148 10.43 8.26 2.54
N LEU A 149 9.17 8.67 2.35
CA LEU A 149 8.72 9.48 1.22
C LEU A 149 8.92 10.98 1.45
N LEU A 150 9.19 11.35 2.70
CA LEU A 150 9.38 12.73 3.13
C LEU A 150 10.85 13.01 3.44
N SER A 151 11.19 14.29 3.51
CA SER A 151 12.52 14.72 3.97
C SER A 151 12.75 14.51 5.48
N PHE A 152 11.72 14.06 6.22
CA PHE A 152 11.70 13.91 7.68
C PHE A 152 10.90 12.68 8.14
N GLU A 153 11.11 12.24 9.38
CA GLU A 153 10.28 11.23 10.05
C GLU A 153 8.95 11.82 10.56
N ILE A 154 7.89 11.01 10.51
CA ILE A 154 6.56 11.34 11.06
C ILE A 154 6.15 10.31 12.10
N TRP A 155 5.57 10.80 13.20
CA TRP A 155 5.01 10.03 14.31
C TRP A 155 3.60 10.54 14.62
N VAL A 156 2.67 9.66 15.00
CA VAL A 156 1.29 10.05 15.38
C VAL A 156 1.17 10.13 16.91
N HIS A 157 0.72 11.29 17.45
CA HIS A 157 0.62 11.55 18.90
C HIS A 157 -0.62 12.41 19.30
N GLY A 158 -1.03 12.38 20.59
CA GLY A 158 -2.01 13.27 21.29
C GLY A 158 -2.62 12.63 22.57
N GLY A 159 -3.50 13.30 23.33
CA GLY A 159 -4.04 12.93 24.68
C GLY A 159 -3.94 13.95 25.86
N GLY A 160 -5.06 14.23 26.59
CA GLY A 160 -5.05 15.10 27.80
C GLY A 160 -5.55 14.39 29.08
N SER A 161 -4.98 14.71 30.25
CA SER A 161 -5.48 14.27 31.57
C SER A 161 -5.34 15.34 32.66
N GLU A 162 -6.29 15.33 33.60
CA GLU A 162 -6.36 16.17 34.80
C GLU A 162 -5.41 15.73 35.93
N ASP A 163 -4.52 14.75 35.74
CA ASP A 163 -3.66 14.26 36.84
C ASP A 163 -2.22 13.92 36.41
N GLY A 164 -1.31 14.87 36.63
CA GLY A 164 -0.11 14.66 37.43
C GLY A 164 0.94 13.60 37.02
N GLY A 165 1.24 13.39 35.73
CA GLY A 165 2.34 12.50 35.33
C GLY A 165 2.94 12.85 33.96
N ARG A 166 4.24 13.16 33.93
CA ARG A 166 5.01 13.63 32.76
C ARG A 166 4.86 12.72 31.52
N LYS A 167 4.03 13.12 30.55
CA LYS A 167 4.17 12.95 29.07
C LYS A 167 2.88 13.47 28.38
N GLU A 168 2.83 14.77 28.11
CA GLU A 168 1.70 15.45 27.48
C GLU A 168 1.77 15.37 25.95
N HIS A 169 0.69 14.98 25.27
CA HIS A 169 0.54 15.21 23.82
C HIS A 169 -0.85 15.82 23.59
N GLY A 170 -1.01 17.01 23.01
CA GLY A 170 -2.32 17.70 22.87
C GLY A 170 -3.34 17.08 21.90
N GLU A 171 -4.01 17.91 21.07
CA GLU A 171 -4.84 17.44 19.95
C GLU A 171 -4.09 16.44 19.07
N ALA A 172 -4.81 15.58 18.35
CA ALA A 172 -4.18 14.61 17.46
C ALA A 172 -3.29 15.33 16.43
N HIS A 173 -2.00 14.96 16.38
CA HIS A 173 -1.01 15.64 15.55
C HIS A 173 0.04 14.67 15.01
N PHE A 174 0.61 15.06 13.88
CA PHE A 174 1.85 14.51 13.36
C PHE A 174 3.02 15.22 14.03
N GLU A 175 3.91 14.48 14.68
CA GLU A 175 5.21 14.99 15.15
C GLU A 175 6.29 14.69 14.10
N LEU A 176 6.98 15.75 13.67
CA LEU A 176 7.98 15.69 12.61
C LEU A 176 9.37 15.74 13.22
N LYS A 177 10.27 14.86 12.76
CA LYS A 177 11.67 14.78 13.23
C LYS A 177 12.65 14.65 12.07
N GLU A 178 13.83 15.25 12.18
CA GLU A 178 14.91 15.01 11.22
C GLU A 178 15.32 13.54 11.23
N LYS A 179 15.51 12.91 10.06
CA LYS A 179 15.84 11.47 9.96
C LYS A 179 17.11 11.07 10.70
N ASN A 180 18.16 11.88 10.58
CA ASN A 180 19.48 11.51 11.09
C ASN A 180 19.66 11.86 12.57
N THR A 181 19.18 13.03 12.97
CA THR A 181 19.42 13.58 14.33
C THR A 181 18.24 13.33 15.27
N ARG A 182 17.08 12.95 14.72
CA ARG A 182 15.77 12.91 15.41
C ARG A 182 15.39 14.22 16.08
N ARG A 183 16.01 15.34 15.67
CA ARG A 183 15.68 16.66 16.18
C ARG A 183 14.23 16.99 15.82
N PRO A 184 13.40 17.47 16.77
CA PRO A 184 12.03 17.87 16.47
C PRO A 184 11.98 19.01 15.46
N LEU A 185 11.31 18.78 14.33
CA LEU A 185 11.04 19.79 13.30
C LEU A 185 9.75 20.54 13.58
N GLY A 186 8.78 19.92 14.24
CA GLY A 186 7.54 20.58 14.62
C GLY A 186 6.38 19.62 14.71
N LYS A 187 5.18 20.19 14.78
CA LYS A 187 3.93 19.45 14.85
C LYS A 187 2.94 20.00 13.83
N ILE A 188 2.18 19.11 13.21
CA ILE A 188 1.08 19.42 12.29
C ILE A 188 -0.19 18.83 12.88
N THR A 189 -1.26 19.62 13.04
CA THR A 189 -2.55 19.08 13.50
C THR A 189 -3.07 18.05 12.50
N MET A 190 -3.52 16.90 12.99
CA MET A 190 -4.16 15.92 12.15
C MET A 190 -5.61 16.37 11.87
N PRO A 191 -6.01 16.54 10.60
CA PRO A 191 -7.37 16.94 10.25
C PRO A 191 -8.34 15.79 10.56
N SER A 192 -9.56 16.13 10.98
CA SER A 192 -10.64 15.14 11.07
C SER A 192 -11.04 14.66 9.68
N LEU A 193 -11.58 13.45 9.58
CA LEU A 193 -12.06 12.91 8.30
C LEU A 193 -13.15 13.80 7.68
N ASP A 194 -14.11 14.26 8.49
CA ASP A 194 -15.19 15.15 8.02
C ASP A 194 -14.65 16.46 7.44
N LEU A 195 -13.70 17.11 8.13
CA LEU A 195 -13.05 18.32 7.63
C LEU A 195 -12.28 18.02 6.35
N TRP A 196 -11.54 16.90 6.31
CA TRP A 196 -10.74 16.49 5.18
C TRP A 196 -11.60 16.30 3.93
N LEU A 197 -12.71 15.56 4.04
CA LEU A 197 -13.64 15.28 2.95
C LEU A 197 -14.33 16.55 2.42
N LYS A 198 -14.60 17.53 3.29
CA LYS A 198 -15.18 18.83 2.91
C LYS A 198 -14.18 19.83 2.30
N SER A 199 -12.88 19.53 2.39
CA SER A 199 -11.83 20.44 1.96
C SER A 199 -11.33 20.12 0.55
N ASP A 200 -11.00 21.16 -0.21
CA ASP A 200 -10.31 21.01 -1.49
C ASP A 200 -8.81 20.69 -1.31
N PHE A 201 -8.13 20.33 -2.40
CA PHE A 201 -6.70 19.98 -2.34
C PHE A 201 -5.82 21.13 -1.80
N LYS A 202 -6.17 22.39 -2.08
CA LYS A 202 -5.39 23.55 -1.61
C LYS A 202 -5.53 23.70 -0.10
N GLN A 203 -6.75 23.58 0.42
CA GLN A 203 -7.04 23.62 1.85
C GLN A 203 -6.34 22.45 2.58
N ARG A 204 -6.34 21.24 1.99
CA ARG A 204 -5.62 20.09 2.56
C ARG A 204 -4.10 20.32 2.64
N ILE A 205 -3.52 21.01 1.67
CA ILE A 205 -2.10 21.43 1.72
C ILE A 205 -1.87 22.44 2.84
N GLU A 206 -2.80 23.37 3.07
CA GLU A 206 -2.72 24.34 4.16
C GLU A 206 -2.77 23.66 5.54
N PHE A 207 -3.53 22.56 5.68
CA PHE A 207 -3.51 21.76 6.92
C PHE A 207 -2.14 21.15 7.22
N MET A 208 -1.30 20.90 6.21
CA MET A 208 0.05 20.33 6.37
C MET A 208 1.09 21.39 6.73
N THR A 209 0.74 22.35 7.59
CA THR A 209 1.61 23.46 8.02
C THR A 209 2.05 23.26 9.46
N ILE A 210 3.34 23.47 9.73
CA ILE A 210 3.88 23.35 11.10
C ILE A 210 3.36 24.51 11.98
N GLN A 211 2.88 24.18 13.18
CA GLN A 211 2.24 25.17 14.07
C GLN A 211 3.18 26.26 14.62
N ASN A 212 4.47 25.97 14.86
CA ASN A 212 5.36 26.82 15.68
C ASN A 212 6.85 26.84 15.23
N LYS A 213 7.14 26.64 13.93
CA LYS A 213 8.51 26.58 13.39
C LYS A 213 8.55 26.88 11.89
N ASP A 214 9.77 26.93 11.32
CA ASP A 214 9.95 26.95 9.87
C ASP A 214 9.20 25.78 9.23
N ASP A 215 8.40 26.12 8.23
CA ASP A 215 7.47 25.21 7.60
C ASP A 215 8.17 24.21 6.68
N ILE A 216 7.49 23.11 6.36
CA ILE A 216 7.99 22.10 5.42
C ILE A 216 7.82 22.54 3.97
N SER A 217 8.60 21.93 3.08
CA SER A 217 8.56 22.27 1.66
C SER A 217 7.18 22.00 1.05
N LYS A 218 6.77 22.78 0.05
CA LYS A 218 5.53 22.52 -0.72
C LYS A 218 5.50 21.12 -1.32
N LYS A 219 6.67 20.54 -1.66
CA LYS A 219 6.78 19.16 -2.17
C LYS A 219 6.39 18.16 -1.08
N ASP A 220 6.91 18.33 0.13
CA ASP A 220 6.59 17.47 1.28
C ASP A 220 5.11 17.57 1.65
N LYS A 221 4.53 18.78 1.68
CA LYS A 221 3.09 18.97 1.92
C LYS A 221 2.23 18.21 0.92
N LYS A 222 2.56 18.30 -0.37
CA LYS A 222 1.86 17.55 -1.43
C LYS A 222 2.02 16.04 -1.27
N GLY A 223 3.20 15.59 -0.87
CA GLY A 223 3.46 14.19 -0.55
C GLY A 223 2.58 13.70 0.60
N MET A 224 2.48 14.47 1.68
CA MET A 224 1.63 14.16 2.84
C MET A 224 0.15 14.09 2.46
N VAL A 225 -0.39 15.09 1.76
CA VAL A 225 -1.80 15.11 1.35
C VAL A 225 -2.14 13.89 0.49
N ARG A 226 -1.35 13.64 -0.56
CA ARG A 226 -1.58 12.49 -1.45
C ARG A 226 -1.53 11.17 -0.71
N TRP A 227 -0.60 11.04 0.25
CA TRP A 227 -0.50 9.83 1.05
C TRP A 227 -1.71 9.66 1.99
N LEU A 228 -2.17 10.73 2.64
CA LEU A 228 -3.34 10.69 3.53
C LEU A 228 -4.63 10.33 2.77
N GLU A 229 -4.76 10.72 1.51
CA GLU A 229 -5.92 10.44 0.64
C GLU A 229 -5.91 9.05 -0.01
N LEU A 230 -4.82 8.28 0.11
CA LEU A 230 -4.71 6.97 -0.52
C LEU A 230 -5.86 6.03 -0.13
N ASN A 231 -6.31 5.23 -1.10
CA ASN A 231 -7.38 4.24 -0.96
C ASN A 231 -8.61 4.80 -0.24
N ASP A 232 -9.11 5.94 -0.70
CA ASP A 232 -10.24 6.63 -0.07
C ASP A 232 -9.98 7.01 1.40
N ASN A 233 -8.83 7.65 1.63
CA ASN A 233 -8.41 8.16 2.94
C ASN A 233 -8.08 7.08 4.00
N GLU A 234 -7.82 5.84 3.57
CA GLU A 234 -7.46 4.72 4.44
C GLU A 234 -6.29 5.05 5.37
N ASN A 235 -5.30 5.78 4.88
CA ASN A 235 -4.13 6.18 5.67
C ASN A 235 -4.48 7.21 6.74
N LEU A 236 -5.30 8.21 6.43
CA LEU A 236 -5.79 9.16 7.43
C LEU A 236 -6.60 8.43 8.52
N LEU A 237 -7.48 7.51 8.13
CA LEU A 237 -8.24 6.66 9.05
C LEU A 237 -7.32 5.82 9.94
N MET A 238 -6.25 5.25 9.37
CA MET A 238 -5.25 4.48 10.11
C MET A 238 -4.51 5.34 11.14
N CYS A 239 -4.13 6.57 10.79
CA CYS A 239 -3.53 7.50 11.74
C CYS A 239 -4.49 7.85 12.90
N HIS A 240 -5.79 8.06 12.62
CA HIS A 240 -6.80 8.24 13.67
C HIS A 240 -6.96 7.00 14.56
N LYS A 241 -6.93 5.79 13.98
CA LYS A 241 -6.97 4.53 14.76
C LYS A 241 -5.75 4.38 15.66
N GLU A 242 -4.55 4.62 15.14
CA GLU A 242 -3.29 4.58 15.91
C GLU A 242 -3.32 5.57 17.07
N TRP A 243 -3.86 6.77 16.82
CA TRP A 243 -4.06 7.77 17.85
C TRP A 243 -5.04 7.31 18.93
N ASN A 244 -6.21 6.81 18.54
CA ASN A 244 -7.23 6.30 19.45
C ASN A 244 -6.70 5.15 20.31
N GLU A 245 -5.98 4.19 19.73
CA GLU A 245 -5.37 3.08 20.47
C GLU A 245 -4.34 3.57 21.50
N SER A 246 -3.51 4.54 21.11
CA SER A 246 -2.52 5.16 22.01
C SER A 246 -3.17 5.99 23.13
N ASN A 247 -4.45 6.33 22.98
CA ASN A 247 -5.22 7.18 23.88
C ASN A 247 -6.43 6.50 24.49
N LYS A 248 -6.56 5.18 24.36
CA LYS A 248 -7.77 4.44 24.79
C LYS A 248 -8.10 4.62 26.28
N ASP A 249 -7.10 4.88 27.11
CA ASP A 249 -7.25 5.11 28.54
C ASP A 249 -7.54 6.59 28.88
N ASN A 250 -7.36 7.48 27.91
CA ASN A 250 -7.78 8.87 27.97
C ASN A 250 -9.24 8.93 27.50
N LYS A 251 -10.13 9.60 28.24
CA LYS A 251 -11.59 9.69 27.92
C LYS A 251 -11.92 10.50 26.64
N ARG A 252 -11.01 10.57 25.67
CA ARG A 252 -11.10 11.33 24.42
C ARG A 252 -10.79 10.41 23.25
N ALA A 253 -11.81 9.77 22.70
CA ALA A 253 -11.72 9.06 21.42
C ALA A 253 -12.19 9.97 20.28
N ILE A 254 -11.50 9.92 19.14
CA ILE A 254 -11.99 10.48 17.89
C ILE A 254 -13.00 9.48 17.31
N MET A 255 -14.22 9.92 17.07
CA MET A 255 -15.21 9.15 16.33
C MET A 255 -14.76 9.12 14.86
N ILE A 256 -14.45 7.91 14.37
CA ILE A 256 -13.98 7.65 13.01
C ILE A 256 -15.18 7.33 12.11
#